data_AF-A0A2K6G4J5-F1
#
_entry.id   AF-A0A2K6G4J5-F1
#
_cell.length_a   1.000
_cell.length_b   1.000
_cell.length_c   1.000
_cell.angle_alpha   90.00
_cell.angle_beta   90.00
_cell.angle_gamma   90.00
#
_symmetry.space_group_name_H-M   'P 1'
#
loop_
_entity.id
_entity.type
_entity.pdbx_description
1 polymer ?
#
loop_
_entity_poly.entity_id
_entity_poly.type
_entity_poly.pdbx_seq_one_letter_code
_entity_poly.pdbx_strand_id
1 'polypeptide(L)'
;MDPEVSLLVQCPPGGLPQEQVQVELSPTYDRRPLPGGDKAITAIWETRLQAQPWLFNAPKFRLHSATLVPIGSQKPQLLLRLGLTSYRDFLGTNWASSAAWLRQQGAADWGDRQAYLADPLGVGAALATADDFLVFLRRSRQVAEAPGLVDVPGGHPEPQVQPDF
;
A
#
# COMPACT_ATOMS: atom_id res chain seq x y z
N MET A 1 13.61 17.90 -6.27
CA MET A 1 12.53 17.08 -5.66
C MET A 1 13.08 15.68 -5.55
N ASP A 2 12.77 14.98 -4.45
CA ASP A 2 13.20 13.60 -4.26
C ASP A 2 12.40 12.68 -5.22
N PRO A 3 13.05 11.94 -6.14
CA PRO A 3 12.36 11.15 -7.15
C PRO A 3 11.73 9.87 -6.60
N GLU A 4 12.08 9.45 -5.37
CA GLU A 4 11.58 8.22 -4.77
C GLU A 4 10.26 8.42 -4.00
N VAL A 5 9.83 9.67 -3.81
CA VAL A 5 8.60 10.01 -3.09
C VAL A 5 7.75 11.03 -3.86
N SER A 6 6.45 10.75 -3.94
CA SER A 6 5.45 11.66 -4.50
C SER A 6 4.28 11.84 -3.52
N LEU A 7 3.88 13.09 -3.27
CA LEU A 7 2.73 13.39 -2.44
C LEU A 7 1.43 13.15 -3.24
N LEU A 8 0.64 12.16 -2.84
CA LEU A 8 -0.67 11.88 -3.45
C LEU A 8 -1.75 12.83 -2.93
N VAL A 9 -1.76 13.07 -1.62
CA VAL A 9 -2.72 13.95 -0.93
C VAL A 9 -1.99 14.73 0.15
N GLN A 10 -2.32 16.00 0.29
CA GLN A 10 -1.92 16.84 1.41
C GLN A 10 -3.19 17.31 2.13
N CYS A 11 -3.39 16.83 3.37
CA CYS A 11 -4.49 17.27 4.22
C CYS A 11 -4.41 18.79 4.50
N PRO A 12 -5.54 19.44 4.85
CA PRO A 12 -5.52 20.84 5.29
C PRO A 12 -4.60 21.03 6.51
N PRO A 13 -4.16 22.28 6.79
CA PRO A 13 -3.32 22.58 7.95
C PRO A 13 -3.93 22.03 9.25
N GLY A 14 -3.10 21.36 10.05
CA GLY A 14 -3.54 20.71 11.29
C GLY A 14 -3.97 19.24 11.13
N GLY A 15 -4.06 18.73 9.90
CA GLY A 15 -4.45 17.34 9.64
C GLY A 15 -5.96 17.11 9.75
N LEU A 16 -6.38 15.87 9.52
CA LEU A 16 -7.78 15.46 9.64
C LEU A 16 -7.93 14.43 10.77
N PRO A 17 -8.87 14.62 11.71
CA PRO A 17 -9.20 13.59 12.69
C PRO A 17 -10.02 12.47 12.04
N GLN A 18 -10.12 11.33 12.72
CA GLN A 18 -10.75 10.11 12.19
C GLN A 18 -12.20 10.35 11.72
N GLU A 19 -12.97 11.17 12.43
CA GLU A 19 -14.39 11.43 12.14
C GLU A 19 -14.59 12.21 10.83
N GLN A 20 -13.54 12.82 10.30
CA GLN A 20 -13.56 13.54 9.03
C GLN A 20 -13.05 12.72 7.85
N VAL A 21 -12.73 11.45 8.07
CA VAL A 21 -12.29 10.51 7.02
C VAL A 21 -13.39 9.48 6.79
N GLN A 22 -13.85 9.39 5.55
CA GLN A 22 -14.75 8.35 5.09
C GLN A 22 -13.98 7.31 4.29
N VAL A 23 -14.36 6.04 4.45
CA VAL A 23 -13.79 4.92 3.70
C VAL A 23 -14.89 4.27 2.87
N GLU A 24 -14.57 3.98 1.62
CA GLU A 24 -15.35 3.15 0.72
C GLU A 24 -14.53 1.90 0.38
N LEU A 25 -14.85 0.77 1.02
CA LEU A 25 -14.21 -0.51 0.76
C LEU A 25 -15.06 -1.30 -0.24
N SER A 26 -14.50 -1.63 -1.40
CA SER A 26 -15.25 -2.33 -2.47
C SER A 26 -14.30 -3.14 -3.37
N PRO A 27 -14.72 -4.33 -3.85
CA PRO A 27 -13.95 -5.11 -4.85
C PRO A 27 -13.70 -4.36 -6.16
N THR A 28 -14.48 -3.31 -6.45
CA THR A 28 -14.24 -2.45 -7.62
C THR A 28 -12.89 -1.73 -7.55
N TYR A 29 -12.31 -1.62 -6.35
CA TYR A 29 -11.04 -0.98 -6.05
C TYR A 29 -9.90 -2.00 -5.88
N ASP A 30 -10.15 -3.28 -6.16
CA ASP A 30 -9.12 -4.32 -6.16
C ASP A 30 -8.20 -4.21 -7.39
N ARG A 31 -7.07 -4.90 -7.32
CA ARG A 31 -6.14 -5.05 -8.44
C ARG A 31 -6.84 -5.77 -9.61
N ARG A 32 -6.53 -5.37 -10.84
CA ARG A 32 -6.98 -6.09 -12.04
C ARG A 32 -6.16 -7.39 -12.22
N PRO A 33 -6.78 -8.48 -12.70
CA PRO A 33 -6.04 -9.69 -13.08
C PRO A 33 -4.93 -9.35 -14.08
N LEU A 34 -3.76 -9.98 -13.97
CA LEU A 34 -2.66 -9.72 -14.89
C LEU A 34 -3.04 -10.11 -16.33
N PRO A 35 -2.49 -9.46 -17.39
CA PRO A 35 -2.82 -9.78 -18.78
C PRO A 35 -2.62 -11.25 -19.17
N GLY A 36 -1.63 -11.93 -18.57
CA GLY A 36 -1.37 -13.38 -18.75
C GLY A 36 -1.97 -14.28 -17.66
N GLY A 37 -2.80 -13.72 -16.79
CA GLY A 37 -3.37 -14.38 -15.61
C GLY A 37 -2.44 -14.38 -14.39
N ASP A 38 -3.03 -14.57 -13.22
CA ASP A 38 -2.34 -14.46 -11.93
C ASP A 38 -1.46 -15.68 -11.58
N LYS A 39 -1.33 -16.65 -12.50
CA LYS A 39 -0.42 -17.81 -12.34
C LYS A 39 1.03 -17.37 -12.11
N ALA A 40 1.44 -16.23 -12.66
CA ALA A 40 2.76 -15.66 -12.41
C ALA A 40 2.99 -15.32 -10.92
N ILE A 41 1.96 -14.76 -10.26
CA ILE A 41 2.01 -14.46 -8.81
C ILE A 41 2.10 -15.75 -8.01
N THR A 42 1.32 -16.78 -8.39
CA THR A 42 1.40 -18.12 -7.78
C THR A 42 2.81 -18.71 -7.88
N ALA A 43 3.41 -18.71 -9.08
CA ALA A 43 4.72 -19.29 -9.29
C ALA A 43 5.83 -18.60 -8.48
N ILE A 44 5.78 -17.26 -8.37
CA ILE A 44 6.71 -16.48 -7.52
C ILE A 44 6.55 -16.89 -6.05
N TRP A 45 5.31 -17.01 -5.57
CA TRP A 45 5.02 -17.40 -4.20
C TRP A 45 5.47 -18.84 -3.88
N GLU A 46 5.16 -19.80 -4.74
CA GLU A 46 5.59 -21.20 -4.59
C GLU A 46 7.11 -21.32 -4.55
N THR A 47 7.81 -20.64 -5.45
CA THR A 47 9.28 -20.59 -5.47
C THR A 47 9.82 -20.03 -4.16
N ARG A 48 9.18 -18.98 -3.62
CA ARG A 48 9.58 -18.38 -2.34
C ARG A 48 9.37 -19.34 -1.17
N LEU A 49 8.23 -20.04 -1.12
CA LEU A 49 7.94 -21.02 -0.07
C LEU A 49 8.88 -22.23 -0.10
N GLN A 50 9.37 -22.64 -1.27
CA GLN A 50 10.39 -23.69 -1.36
C GLN A 50 11.69 -23.31 -0.63
N ALA A 51 12.10 -22.04 -0.69
CA ALA A 51 13.28 -21.54 0.00
C ALA A 51 13.02 -21.16 1.48
N GLN A 52 11.83 -20.64 1.77
CA GLN A 52 11.44 -20.10 3.07
C GLN A 52 10.04 -20.60 3.47
N PRO A 53 9.92 -21.89 3.85
CA PRO A 53 8.61 -22.55 4.06
C PRO A 53 7.83 -22.04 5.28
N TRP A 54 8.46 -21.25 6.15
CA TRP A 54 7.80 -20.62 7.30
C TRP A 54 7.08 -19.32 6.96
N LEU A 55 7.21 -18.81 5.72
CA LEU A 55 6.47 -17.63 5.30
C LEU A 55 4.98 -17.95 5.20
N PHE A 56 4.15 -16.98 5.56
CA PHE A 56 2.71 -17.05 5.45
C PHE A 56 2.19 -15.84 4.68
N ASN A 57 1.03 -16.00 4.04
CA ASN A 57 0.33 -14.88 3.42
C ASN A 57 -0.52 -14.16 4.45
N ALA A 58 -0.75 -12.86 4.25
CA ALA A 58 -1.64 -12.05 5.07
C ALA A 58 -2.43 -11.08 4.18
N PRO A 59 -3.72 -10.85 4.46
CA PRO A 59 -4.52 -9.88 3.72
C PRO A 59 -4.08 -8.45 4.07
N LYS A 60 -4.27 -7.51 3.14
CA LYS A 60 -3.93 -6.09 3.29
C LYS A 60 -5.02 -5.23 2.63
N PHE A 61 -5.14 -3.98 3.07
CA PHE A 61 -5.93 -2.99 2.33
C PHE A 61 -5.14 -2.52 1.10
N ARG A 62 -5.82 -2.37 -0.04
CA ARG A 62 -5.25 -1.74 -1.25
C ARG A 62 -5.72 -0.30 -1.32
N LEU A 63 -4.81 0.66 -1.49
CA LEU A 63 -5.22 2.04 -1.77
C LEU A 63 -5.49 2.20 -3.27
N HIS A 64 -6.74 2.48 -3.64
CA HIS A 64 -7.07 2.81 -5.03
C HIS A 64 -6.97 4.32 -5.28
N SER A 65 -7.64 5.12 -4.45
CA SER A 65 -7.55 6.58 -4.55
C SER A 65 -7.96 7.28 -3.25
N ALA A 66 -7.57 8.54 -3.14
CA ALA A 66 -7.93 9.43 -2.05
C ALA A 66 -8.39 10.77 -2.62
N THR A 67 -9.53 11.29 -2.14
CA THR A 67 -10.12 12.54 -2.65
C THR A 67 -10.47 13.46 -1.49
N LEU A 68 -9.91 14.67 -1.50
CA LEU A 68 -10.30 15.73 -0.56
C LEU A 68 -11.60 16.40 -1.03
N VAL A 69 -12.51 16.63 -0.09
CA VAL A 69 -13.73 17.40 -0.29
C VAL A 69 -13.45 18.87 0.06
N PRO A 70 -14.03 19.86 -0.64
CA PRO A 70 -13.80 21.27 -0.34
C PRO A 70 -14.08 21.66 1.12
N ILE A 71 -13.22 22.53 1.64
CA ILE A 71 -13.29 23.12 2.98
C ILE A 71 -14.62 23.87 3.15
N GLY A 72 -15.30 23.67 4.29
CA GLY A 72 -16.57 24.34 4.62
C GLY A 72 -17.84 23.52 4.33
N SER A 73 -17.71 22.29 3.84
CA SER A 73 -18.83 21.34 3.78
C SER A 73 -19.08 20.68 5.14
N GLN A 74 -20.35 20.36 5.47
CA GLN A 74 -20.70 19.57 6.66
C GLN A 74 -20.35 18.07 6.53
N LYS A 75 -19.55 17.70 5.51
CA LYS A 75 -19.26 16.33 5.13
C LYS A 75 -17.85 15.92 5.55
N PRO A 76 -17.54 14.62 5.60
CA PRO A 76 -16.17 14.15 5.72
C PRO A 76 -15.26 14.84 4.68
N GLN A 77 -14.09 15.30 5.13
CA GLN A 77 -13.17 16.08 4.30
C GLN A 77 -12.27 15.21 3.43
N LEU A 78 -12.18 13.90 3.70
CA LEU A 78 -11.41 12.95 2.91
C LEU A 78 -12.23 11.68 2.65
N LEU A 79 -12.30 11.26 1.38
CA LEU A 79 -12.80 9.95 0.98
C LEU A 79 -11.63 9.08 0.53
N LEU A 80 -11.42 7.96 1.23
CA LEU A 80 -10.49 6.90 0.86
C LEU A 80 -11.23 5.77 0.16
N ARG A 81 -10.82 5.42 -1.06
CA ARG A 81 -11.34 4.26 -1.80
C ARG A 81 -10.35 3.13 -1.68
N LEU A 82 -10.78 2.05 -1.03
CA LEU A 82 -9.95 0.92 -0.68
C LEU A 82 -10.47 -0.36 -1.34
N GLY A 83 -9.53 -1.17 -1.83
CA GLY A 83 -9.76 -2.57 -2.15
C GLY A 83 -9.09 -3.48 -1.12
N LEU A 84 -9.01 -4.76 -1.45
CA LEU A 84 -8.25 -5.77 -0.72
C LEU A 84 -7.11 -6.31 -1.60
N THR A 85 -6.02 -6.68 -0.94
CA THR A 85 -4.85 -7.33 -1.54
C THR A 85 -4.17 -8.25 -0.53
N SER A 86 -2.98 -8.76 -0.83
CA SER A 86 -2.25 -9.65 0.06
C SER A 86 -0.73 -9.47 -0.03
N TYR A 87 -0.02 -9.98 0.98
CA TYR A 87 1.45 -10.03 0.96
C TYR A 87 1.99 -10.81 -0.25
N ARG A 88 1.31 -11.91 -0.62
CA ARG A 88 1.62 -12.69 -1.83
C ARG A 88 1.51 -11.85 -3.10
N ASP A 89 0.41 -11.11 -3.26
CA ASP A 89 0.18 -10.26 -4.44
C ASP A 89 1.22 -9.15 -4.53
N PHE A 90 1.60 -8.54 -3.40
CA PHE A 90 2.67 -7.56 -3.33
C PHE A 90 4.00 -8.12 -3.84
N LEU A 91 4.39 -9.31 -3.38
CA LEU A 91 5.62 -9.96 -3.84
C LEU A 91 5.58 -10.30 -5.33
N GLY A 92 4.42 -10.68 -5.84
CA GLY A 92 4.22 -11.04 -7.25
C GLY A 92 4.04 -9.85 -8.21
N THR A 93 3.87 -8.62 -7.69
CA THR A 93 3.61 -7.44 -8.51
C THR A 93 4.56 -6.28 -8.18
N ASN A 94 4.34 -5.56 -7.08
CA ASN A 94 5.16 -4.41 -6.66
C ASN A 94 6.64 -4.75 -6.48
N TRP A 95 6.94 -5.89 -5.86
CA TRP A 95 8.32 -6.34 -5.61
C TRP A 95 8.90 -7.16 -6.77
N ALA A 96 8.10 -7.48 -7.78
CA ALA A 96 8.58 -8.25 -8.92
C ALA A 96 9.52 -7.42 -9.79
N SER A 97 10.53 -8.06 -10.40
CA SER A 97 11.42 -7.40 -11.35
C SER A 97 10.68 -6.81 -12.57
N SER A 98 9.47 -7.30 -12.86
CA SER A 98 8.59 -6.84 -13.92
C SER A 98 7.65 -5.69 -13.52
N ALA A 99 7.76 -5.13 -12.31
CA ALA A 99 6.85 -4.08 -11.83
C ALA A 99 6.76 -2.87 -12.77
N ALA A 100 7.89 -2.42 -13.34
CA ALA A 100 7.89 -1.31 -14.31
C ALA A 100 7.10 -1.63 -15.58
N TRP A 101 7.18 -2.87 -16.07
CA TRP A 101 6.39 -3.33 -17.22
C TRP A 101 4.91 -3.39 -16.87
N LEU A 102 4.55 -3.90 -15.68
CA LEU A 102 3.17 -3.88 -15.20
C LEU A 102 2.58 -2.46 -15.14
N ARG A 103 3.38 -1.48 -14.72
CA ARG A 103 2.96 -0.07 -14.73
C ARG A 103 2.72 0.47 -16.13
N GLN A 104 3.58 0.11 -17.08
CA GLN A 104 3.41 0.50 -18.48
C GLN A 104 2.15 -0.14 -19.09
N GLN A 105 1.93 -1.43 -18.86
CA GLN A 105 0.73 -2.13 -19.33
C GLN A 105 -0.54 -1.59 -18.68
N GLY A 106 -0.54 -1.35 -17.37
CA GLY A 106 -1.68 -0.76 -16.67
C GLY A 106 -2.07 0.60 -17.26
N ALA A 107 -1.07 1.43 -17.61
CA ALA A 107 -1.31 2.70 -18.29
C ALA A 107 -1.92 2.52 -19.69
N ALA A 108 -1.48 1.51 -20.45
CA ALA A 108 -1.96 1.24 -21.80
C ALA A 108 -3.40 0.67 -21.79
N ASP A 109 -3.68 -0.27 -20.88
CA ASP A 109 -4.93 -1.02 -20.87
C ASP A 109 -6.04 -0.29 -20.09
N TRP A 110 -5.69 0.46 -19.05
CA TRP A 110 -6.65 1.07 -18.11
C TRP A 110 -6.48 2.57 -17.91
N GLY A 111 -5.45 3.19 -18.51
CA GLY A 111 -5.07 4.56 -18.18
C GLY A 111 -4.56 4.74 -16.74
N ASP A 112 -4.24 3.63 -16.05
CA ASP A 112 -3.83 3.60 -14.65
C ASP A 112 -2.58 2.74 -14.47
N ARG A 113 -1.46 3.39 -14.12
CA ARG A 113 -0.18 2.70 -13.87
C ARG A 113 -0.24 1.71 -12.71
N GLN A 114 -1.23 1.81 -11.84
CA GLN A 114 -1.36 1.01 -10.63
C GLN A 114 -2.37 -0.13 -10.80
N ALA A 115 -3.05 -0.22 -11.95
CA ALA A 115 -4.14 -1.17 -12.19
C ALA A 115 -3.75 -2.64 -11.93
N TYR A 116 -2.50 -3.01 -12.25
CA TYR A 116 -1.96 -4.36 -12.09
C TYR A 116 -1.08 -4.53 -10.85
N LEU A 117 -1.02 -3.54 -9.95
CA LEU A 117 -0.22 -3.59 -8.74
C LEU A 117 -1.09 -3.83 -7.49
N ALA A 118 -0.53 -4.58 -6.54
CA ALA A 118 -1.18 -4.89 -5.27
C ALA A 118 -1.40 -3.64 -4.42
N ASP A 119 -0.41 -2.75 -4.38
CA ASP A 119 -0.44 -1.47 -3.68
C ASP A 119 -1.00 -1.54 -2.24
N PRO A 120 -0.39 -2.36 -1.38
CA PRO A 120 -0.82 -2.46 0.02
C PRO A 120 -0.61 -1.12 0.73
N LEU A 121 -1.66 -0.63 1.39
CA LEU A 121 -1.62 0.62 2.14
C LEU A 121 -0.80 0.45 3.43
N GLY A 122 0.31 1.18 3.52
CA GLY A 122 1.10 1.33 4.76
C GLY A 122 0.61 2.48 5.64
N VAL A 123 1.05 2.47 6.89
CA VAL A 123 0.86 3.58 7.85
C VAL A 123 2.20 3.93 8.50
N GLY A 124 2.40 5.21 8.80
CA GLY A 124 3.58 5.72 9.50
C GLY A 124 3.24 6.98 10.29
N ALA A 125 4.05 7.31 11.29
CA ALA A 125 3.80 8.42 12.20
C ALA A 125 5.01 9.35 12.36
N ALA A 126 4.76 10.66 12.31
CA ALA A 126 5.66 11.65 12.89
C ALA A 126 5.36 11.76 14.39
N LEU A 127 6.03 10.93 15.19
CA LEU A 127 5.80 10.83 16.63
C LEU A 127 6.64 11.87 17.40
N ALA A 128 5.96 12.84 18.02
CA ALA A 128 6.56 13.86 18.85
C ALA A 128 6.57 13.46 20.34
N THR A 129 7.65 13.78 21.05
CA THR A 129 7.78 13.64 22.50
C THR A 129 7.33 14.91 23.23
N ALA A 130 7.17 14.83 24.56
CA ALA A 130 6.77 15.99 25.37
C ALA A 130 7.84 17.10 25.46
N ASP A 131 9.07 16.79 25.08
CA ASP A 131 10.23 17.68 25.00
C ASP A 131 10.61 18.04 23.54
N ASP A 132 9.64 17.97 22.62
CA ASP A 132 9.72 18.47 21.24
C ASP A 132 10.74 17.75 20.33
N PHE A 133 11.03 16.46 20.57
CA PHE A 133 11.80 15.62 19.65
C PHE A 133 10.90 14.73 18.79
N LEU A 134 11.40 14.37 17.60
CA LEU A 134 10.80 13.32 16.76
C LEU A 134 11.51 11.98 16.94
N VAL A 135 10.72 10.92 17.03
CA VAL A 135 11.23 9.55 17.19
C VAL A 135 11.59 8.92 15.85
N PHE A 136 12.81 8.40 15.76
CA PHE A 136 13.30 7.64 14.61
C PHE A 136 13.79 6.25 15.05
N LEU A 137 13.74 5.29 14.12
CA LEU A 137 14.18 3.91 14.30
C LEU A 137 15.30 3.59 13.30
N ARG A 138 16.25 2.73 13.69
CA ARG A 138 17.26 2.17 12.77
C ARG A 138 16.85 0.77 12.36
N ARG A 139 16.68 0.54 11.06
CA ARG A 139 16.35 -0.79 10.54
C ARG A 139 17.56 -1.72 10.64
N SER A 140 17.29 -3.01 10.87
CA SER A 140 18.32 -4.06 10.78
C SER A 140 18.95 -4.09 9.38
N ARG A 141 20.20 -4.54 9.27
CA ARG A 141 20.89 -4.73 7.98
C ARG A 141 20.56 -6.07 7.32
N GLN A 142 19.79 -6.93 7.99
CA GLN A 142 19.50 -8.30 7.57
C GLN A 142 18.08 -8.49 7.01
N VAL A 143 17.28 -7.42 6.93
CA VAL A 143 15.93 -7.44 6.35
C VAL A 143 15.98 -7.23 4.83
N ALA A 144 14.94 -7.68 4.14
CA ALA A 144 14.86 -7.59 2.68
C ALA A 144 14.67 -6.15 2.18
N GLU A 145 13.82 -5.36 2.84
CA GLU A 145 13.44 -4.01 2.41
C GLU A 145 14.21 -2.96 3.21
N ALA A 146 14.78 -1.96 2.53
CA ALA A 146 15.47 -0.82 3.13
C ALA A 146 16.48 -1.19 4.27
N PRO A 147 17.41 -2.14 4.05
CA PRO A 147 18.31 -2.61 5.10
C PRO A 147 19.22 -1.49 5.62
N GLY A 148 19.29 -1.33 6.95
CA GLY A 148 20.16 -0.36 7.61
C GLY A 148 19.72 1.11 7.53
N LEU A 149 18.61 1.42 6.86
CA LEU A 149 18.11 2.79 6.75
C LEU A 149 17.44 3.28 8.06
N VAL A 150 17.25 4.59 8.14
CA VAL A 150 16.41 5.21 9.18
C VAL A 150 14.95 5.08 8.77
N ASP A 151 14.08 4.84 9.73
CA ASP A 151 12.63 4.70 9.53
C ASP A 151 11.87 5.40 10.66
N VAL A 152 10.55 5.52 10.51
CA VAL A 152 9.63 5.99 11.55
C VAL A 152 8.77 4.84 12.07
N PRO A 153 8.11 4.96 13.23
CA PRO A 153 7.14 3.97 13.67
C PRO A 153 6.00 3.81 12.64
N GLY A 154 5.68 2.56 12.27
CA GLY A 154 4.71 2.27 11.22
C GLY A 154 4.52 0.77 10.97
N GLY A 155 3.77 0.44 9.92
CA GLY A 155 3.48 -0.93 9.51
C GLY A 155 2.46 -1.04 8.37
N HIS A 156 1.98 -2.25 8.12
CA HIS A 156 0.96 -2.54 7.10
C HIS A 156 -0.23 -3.27 7.74
N PRO A 157 -1.35 -2.58 8.04
CA PRO A 157 -2.49 -3.14 8.77
C PRO A 157 -3.17 -4.28 8.00
N GLU A 158 -3.80 -5.19 8.75
CA GLU A 158 -4.47 -6.38 8.24
C GLU A 158 -5.98 -6.29 8.48
N PRO A 159 -6.84 -6.50 7.47
CA PRO A 159 -8.28 -6.61 7.67
C PRO A 159 -8.62 -7.89 8.43
N GLN A 160 -9.62 -7.82 9.31
CA GLN A 160 -10.10 -8.98 10.09
C GLN A 160 -10.97 -9.94 9.27
N VAL A 161 -11.41 -9.54 8.09
CA VAL A 161 -12.19 -10.39 7.18
C VAL A 161 -11.21 -11.07 6.23
N GLN A 162 -11.04 -12.38 6.34
CA GLN A 162 -10.34 -13.17 5.33
C GLN A 162 -11.22 -13.18 4.07
N PRO A 163 -10.75 -12.70 2.91
CA PRO A 163 -11.35 -13.12 1.66
C PRO A 163 -11.15 -14.63 1.58
N ASP A 164 -12.21 -15.38 1.31
CA ASP A 164 -12.09 -16.78 0.94
C ASP A 164 -11.19 -16.85 -0.31
N PHE A 165 -9.92 -17.21 -0.14
CA PHE A 165 -8.93 -17.38 -1.21
C PHE A 165 -8.81 -18.85 -1.59
#